data_AF-A0A9X0TQN3-F1
#
_entry.id   AF-A0A9X0TQN3-F1
#
_cell.length_a   1.000
_cell.length_b   1.000
_cell.length_c   1.000
_cell.angle_alpha   90.00
_cell.angle_beta   90.00
_cell.angle_gamma   90.00
#
_symmetry.space_group_name_H-M   'P 1'
#
loop_
_entity.id
_entity.type
_entity.pdbx_description
1 polymer ?
#
loop_
_entity_poly.entity_id
_entity_poly.type
_entity_poly.pdbx_seq_one_letter_code
_entity_poly.pdbx_strand_id
1 'polypeptide(L)'
;MNWNHDLSQAPRGKMVHSTRTVGDRVHEISDFVPDHIWAASKCGKVIKSYWIQPVGKAAGRWSGFANGELPIAWQPFVVPAHPFVETQRQQGTDGGEIAAVKVIDRLANAAGVEPSPSDHFILEDVGGGA
;
A
#
# COMPACT_ATOMS: atom_id res chain seq x y z
N MET A 1 12.39 19.23 11.70
CA MET A 1 12.44 18.14 10.71
C MET A 1 13.90 17.98 10.31
N ASN A 2 14.55 16.86 10.65
CA ASN A 2 15.99 16.69 10.48
C ASN A 2 16.26 15.97 9.15
N TRP A 3 16.74 16.69 8.14
CA TRP A 3 17.14 16.12 6.85
C TRP A 3 18.53 15.48 6.99
N ASN A 4 18.67 14.24 6.55
CA ASN A 4 19.94 13.53 6.51
C ASN A 4 20.56 13.63 5.12
N HIS A 5 21.80 14.10 5.05
CA HIS A 5 22.56 14.24 3.80
C HIS A 5 23.43 13.01 3.48
N ASP A 6 23.57 12.07 4.41
CA ASP A 6 24.25 10.79 4.20
C ASP A 6 23.27 9.74 3.65
N LEU A 7 23.32 9.52 2.34
CA LEU A 7 22.50 8.54 1.64
C LEU A 7 22.86 7.08 1.94
N SER A 8 24.03 6.82 2.53
CA SER A 8 24.41 5.47 2.94
C SER A 8 23.54 4.98 4.10
N GLN A 9 23.05 5.90 4.92
CA GLN A 9 22.16 5.65 6.06
C GLN A 9 20.69 5.54 5.68
N ALA A 10 20.33 5.85 4.43
CA ALA A 10 18.95 5.80 4.00
C ALA A 10 18.46 4.35 3.95
N PRO A 11 17.27 4.04 4.50
CA PRO A 11 16.74 2.69 4.48
C PRO A 11 16.42 2.28 3.04
N ARG A 12 16.97 1.13 2.63
CA ARG A 12 16.81 0.61 1.26
C ARG A 12 15.71 -0.44 1.16
N GLY A 13 15.27 -1.01 2.27
CA GLY A 13 14.39 -2.17 2.31
C GLY A 13 15.06 -3.41 2.88
N LYS A 14 14.29 -4.49 2.94
CA LYS A 14 14.70 -5.77 3.54
C LYS A 14 14.19 -6.94 2.70
N MET A 15 14.96 -8.03 2.69
CA MET A 15 14.50 -9.31 2.18
C MET A 15 13.55 -9.93 3.21
N VAL A 16 12.35 -10.31 2.78
CA VAL A 16 11.35 -10.96 3.63
C VAL A 16 11.09 -12.35 3.06
N HIS A 17 11.40 -13.38 3.85
CA HIS A 17 11.03 -14.76 3.56
C HIS A 17 9.59 -14.97 3.99
N SER A 18 8.70 -15.21 3.03
CA SER A 18 7.29 -15.48 3.26
C SER A 18 6.93 -16.87 2.74
N THR A 19 6.20 -17.64 3.53
CA THR A 19 5.62 -18.89 3.08
C THR A 19 4.21 -18.61 2.57
N ARG A 20 3.94 -19.02 1.32
CA ARG A 20 2.59 -19.00 0.76
C ARG A 20 2.17 -20.42 0.47
N THR A 21 1.16 -20.89 1.18
CA THR A 21 0.51 -22.17 0.87
C THR A 21 -0.46 -21.95 -0.30
N VAL A 22 -0.21 -22.62 -1.42
CA VAL A 22 -1.11 -22.62 -2.59
C VAL A 22 -1.56 -24.07 -2.79
N GLY A 23 -2.79 -24.37 -2.36
CA GLY A 23 -3.29 -25.74 -2.29
C GLY A 23 -2.56 -26.53 -1.20
N ASP A 24 -2.03 -27.70 -1.53
CA ASP A 24 -1.34 -28.60 -0.59
C ASP A 24 0.19 -28.43 -0.59
N ARG A 25 0.70 -27.40 -1.29
CA ARG A 25 2.13 -27.10 -1.42
C ARG A 25 2.47 -25.79 -0.73
N VAL A 26 3.46 -25.84 0.15
CA VAL A 26 4.06 -24.65 0.76
C VAL A 26 5.14 -24.13 -0.19
N HIS A 27 4.97 -22.91 -0.67
CA HIS A 27 5.97 -22.21 -1.45
C HIS A 27 6.71 -21.23 -0.54
N GLU A 28 8.03 -21.37 -0.46
CA GLU A 28 8.88 -20.36 0.12
C GLU A 28 9.18 -19.29 -0.92
N ILE A 29 8.83 -18.05 -0.60
CA ILE A 29 9.04 -16.89 -1.46
C ILE A 29 9.98 -15.94 -0.72
N SER A 30 11.03 -15.51 -1.40
CA SER A 30 11.94 -14.47 -0.91
C SER A 30 11.65 -13.20 -1.68
N ASP A 31 10.92 -12.28 -1.06
CA ASP A 31 10.51 -11.02 -1.67
C ASP A 31 11.31 -9.85 -1.07
N PHE A 32 11.77 -8.95 -1.93
CA PHE A 32 12.35 -7.69 -1.47
C PHE A 32 11.25 -6.67 -1.17
N VAL A 33 11.16 -6.24 0.08
CA VAL A 33 10.23 -5.19 0.51
C VAL A 33 11.00 -3.87 0.63
N PRO A 34 10.79 -2.91 -0.29
CA PRO A 34 11.50 -1.64 -0.26
C PRO A 34 10.97 -0.73 0.85
N ASP A 35 11.90 -0.10 1.57
CA ASP A 35 11.58 1.00 2.49
C ASP A 35 11.45 2.32 1.73
N HIS A 36 10.55 3.17 2.22
CA HIS A 36 10.28 4.46 1.59
C HIS A 36 10.91 5.60 2.38
N ILE A 37 11.34 6.62 1.64
CA ILE A 37 11.86 7.88 2.18
C ILE A 37 11.18 9.07 1.49
N TRP A 38 11.21 10.21 2.17
CA TRP A 38 11.08 11.49 1.48
C TRP A 38 12.46 11.91 0.98
N ALA A 39 12.58 12.11 -0.31
CA ALA A 39 13.83 12.44 -0.98
C ALA A 39 13.78 13.86 -1.54
N ALA A 40 14.74 14.70 -1.16
CA ALA A 40 14.91 16.03 -1.73
C ALA A 40 15.77 15.94 -3.00
N SER A 41 15.32 16.53 -4.09
CA SER A 41 16.06 16.58 -5.35
C SER A 41 16.83 17.89 -5.51
N LYS A 42 17.84 17.88 -6.39
CA LYS A 42 18.60 19.08 -6.75
C LYS A 42 17.75 20.21 -7.34
N CYS A 43 16.57 19.89 -7.89
CA CYS A 43 15.66 20.86 -8.48
C CYS A 43 14.63 21.41 -7.47
N GLY A 44 14.85 21.19 -6.17
CA GLY A 44 14.02 21.74 -5.09
C GLY A 44 12.70 21.00 -4.89
N LYS A 45 12.53 19.80 -5.46
CA LYS A 45 11.33 18.98 -5.27
C LYS A 45 11.56 17.98 -4.13
N VAL A 46 10.50 17.67 -3.40
CA VAL A 46 10.47 16.57 -2.42
C VAL A 46 9.53 15.50 -2.93
N ILE A 47 10.03 14.27 -3.09
CA ILE A 47 9.26 13.15 -3.63
C ILE A 47 9.35 11.93 -2.72
N LYS A 48 8.30 11.10 -2.74
CA LYS A 48 8.35 9.75 -2.16
C LYS A 48 9.26 8.90 -3.02
N SER A 49 10.29 8.30 -2.43
CA SER A 49 11.26 7.47 -3.13
C SER A 49 11.52 6.19 -2.36
N TYR A 50 12.05 5.18 -3.07
CA TYR A 50 12.49 3.91 -2.51
C TYR A 50 13.70 3.41 -3.33
N TRP A 51 14.49 2.52 -2.73
CA TRP A 51 15.66 1.96 -3.41
C TRP A 51 15.25 0.87 -4.40
N ILE A 52 15.66 1.03 -5.65
CA ILE A 52 15.55 -0.01 -6.69
C ILE A 52 16.86 -0.79 -6.67
N GLN A 53 16.78 -2.08 -6.37
CA GLN A 53 17.95 -2.96 -6.35
C GLN A 53 18.61 -3.05 -7.74
N PRO A 54 19.93 -3.22 -7.80
CA PRO A 54 20.60 -3.51 -9.06
C PRO A 54 20.07 -4.81 -9.67
N VAL A 55 19.82 -4.80 -10.98
CA VAL A 55 19.37 -5.98 -11.74
C VAL A 55 20.25 -6.14 -12.97
N GLY A 56 20.92 -7.29 -13.08
CA GLY A 56 21.86 -7.57 -14.16
C GLY A 56 23.02 -6.56 -14.19
N LYS A 57 23.13 -5.79 -15.28
CA LYS A 57 24.15 -4.75 -15.46
C LYS A 57 23.72 -3.37 -14.96
N ALA A 58 22.46 -3.19 -14.56
CA ALA A 58 21.96 -1.91 -14.08
C ALA A 58 22.38 -1.68 -12.62
N ALA A 59 23.01 -0.53 -12.35
CA ALA A 59 23.29 -0.09 -10.99
C ALA A 59 21.98 0.22 -10.24
N GLY A 60 21.99 -0.01 -8.92
CA GLY A 60 20.87 0.37 -8.07
C GLY A 60 20.69 1.89 -8.03
N ARG A 61 19.44 2.34 -7.88
CA ARG A 61 19.10 3.76 -7.90
C ARG A 61 17.89 4.08 -7.05
N TRP A 62 17.73 5.35 -6.69
CA TRP A 62 16.52 5.84 -6.04
C TRP A 62 15.40 6.04 -7.07
N SER A 63 14.19 5.57 -6.75
CA SER A 63 13.01 5.79 -7.59
C SER A 63 12.71 7.29 -7.75
N GLY A 64 12.35 7.72 -8.95
CA GLY A 64 12.13 9.14 -9.28
C GLY A 64 13.40 9.95 -9.60
N PHE A 65 14.58 9.31 -9.62
CA PHE A 65 15.83 9.91 -10.06
C PHE A 65 16.36 9.21 -11.33
N ALA A 66 17.03 9.97 -12.20
CA ALA A 66 17.67 9.41 -13.39
C ALA A 66 18.86 8.52 -13.00
N ASN A 67 19.36 7.72 -13.95
CA ASN A 67 20.54 6.89 -13.72
C ASN A 67 21.74 7.77 -13.32
N GLY A 68 22.36 7.46 -12.17
CA GLY A 68 23.48 8.22 -11.63
C GLY A 68 23.08 9.50 -10.87
N GLU A 69 21.80 9.89 -10.89
CA GLU A 69 21.30 10.96 -10.04
C GLU A 69 20.90 10.43 -8.66
N LEU A 70 21.26 11.20 -7.64
CA LEU A 70 20.99 10.90 -6.25
C LEU A 70 20.25 12.06 -5.59
N PRO A 71 19.41 11.78 -4.57
CA PRO A 71 18.85 12.83 -3.74
C PRO A 71 19.94 13.62 -3.00
N ILE A 72 19.69 14.91 -2.75
CA ILE A 72 20.61 15.76 -1.97
C ILE A 72 20.48 15.52 -0.45
N ALA A 73 19.31 15.05 -0.03
CA ALA A 73 18.98 14.74 1.35
C ALA A 73 17.77 13.81 1.39
N TRP A 74 17.61 13.12 2.51
CA TRP A 74 16.47 12.27 2.78
C TRP A 74 15.94 12.45 4.20
N GLN A 75 14.70 12.03 4.42
CA GLN A 75 14.14 11.83 5.75
C GLN A 75 13.20 10.61 5.73
N PRO A 76 12.89 10.01 6.90
CA PRO A 76 11.96 8.90 7.00
C PRO A 76 10.61 9.25 6.36
N PHE A 77 10.03 8.30 5.62
CA PHE A 77 8.68 8.44 5.10
C PHE A 77 7.68 8.23 6.23
N VAL A 78 6.93 9.27 6.55
CA VAL A 78 5.82 9.23 7.53
C VAL A 78 4.51 9.37 6.78
N VAL A 79 3.62 8.37 6.94
CA VAL A 79 2.23 8.47 6.49
C VAL A 79 1.43 9.14 7.60
N PRO A 80 0.79 10.28 7.35
CA PRO A 80 -0.09 10.89 8.34
C PRO A 80 -1.22 9.92 8.71
N ALA A 81 -1.48 9.74 10.00
CA ALA A 81 -2.69 9.08 10.43
C ALA A 81 -3.88 9.99 10.15
N HIS A 82 -4.94 9.45 9.53
CA HIS A 82 -6.18 10.18 9.40
C HIS A 82 -6.81 10.35 10.79
N PRO A 83 -7.31 11.54 11.15
CA PRO A 83 -7.72 11.86 12.53
C PRO A 83 -8.90 11.02 13.05
N PHE A 84 -9.57 10.27 12.19
CA PHE A 84 -10.72 9.42 12.55
C PHE A 84 -10.45 7.91 12.45
N VAL A 85 -9.17 7.47 12.41
CA VAL A 85 -8.84 6.04 12.44
C VAL A 85 -8.73 5.58 13.89
N GLU A 86 -9.85 5.08 14.42
CA GLU A 86 -9.92 4.45 15.74
C GLU A 86 -9.33 3.04 15.66
N THR A 87 -8.43 2.73 16.60
CA THR A 87 -7.57 1.54 16.65
C THR A 87 -8.37 0.23 16.69
N GLN A 88 -8.75 -0.34 15.55
CA GLN A 88 -9.31 -1.70 15.42
C GLN A 88 -8.27 -2.82 15.65
N ARG A 89 -7.44 -2.71 16.69
CA ARG A 89 -6.48 -3.77 17.08
C ARG A 89 -6.47 -4.08 18.57
N GLN A 90 -7.41 -3.55 19.34
CA GLN A 90 -7.56 -3.89 20.77
C GLN A 90 -9.02 -4.20 21.10
N GLN A 91 -9.57 -5.26 20.52
CA GLN A 91 -10.69 -5.99 21.11
C GLN A 91 -10.44 -7.49 20.90
N GLY A 92 -9.43 -7.97 21.63
CA GLY A 92 -9.13 -9.38 21.81
C GLY A 92 -9.00 -9.63 23.31
N THR A 93 -10.11 -9.52 24.03
CA THR A 93 -10.24 -9.96 25.42
C THR A 93 -11.72 -10.16 25.68
N ASP A 94 -12.19 -11.37 25.36
CA ASP A 94 -12.95 -12.25 26.26
C ASP A 94 -13.96 -13.10 25.49
N GLY A 95 -13.67 -14.41 25.46
CA GLY A 95 -14.58 -15.54 25.33
C GLY A 95 -15.78 -15.43 24.38
N GLY A 96 -15.64 -15.97 23.17
CA GLY A 96 -16.78 -16.26 22.31
C GLY A 96 -16.39 -17.30 21.27
N GLU A 97 -16.68 -18.56 21.58
CA GLU A 97 -16.58 -19.72 20.69
C GLU A 97 -17.19 -19.43 19.31
N ILE A 98 -16.38 -19.45 18.24
CA ILE A 98 -16.90 -19.65 16.88
C ILE A 98 -16.52 -21.06 16.44
N ALA A 99 -17.46 -21.97 16.68
CA ALA A 99 -17.45 -23.32 16.13
C ALA A 99 -17.19 -23.27 14.61
N ALA A 100 -16.26 -24.12 14.17
CA ALA A 100 -15.96 -24.31 12.77
C ALA A 100 -17.22 -24.77 12.00
N VAL A 101 -17.82 -23.88 11.22
CA VAL A 101 -18.86 -24.27 10.27
C VAL A 101 -18.19 -24.88 9.04
N LYS A 102 -18.11 -26.21 9.08
CA LYS A 102 -17.78 -27.09 7.96
C LYS A 102 -18.91 -27.00 6.93
N VAL A 103 -18.78 -26.15 5.92
CA VAL A 103 -19.73 -26.11 4.80
C VAL A 103 -19.39 -27.24 3.83
N ILE A 104 -20.15 -28.33 3.93
CA ILE A 104 -20.34 -29.31 2.87
C ILE A 104 -21.76 -29.15 2.34
N ASP A 105 -21.87 -29.21 1.01
CA ASP A 105 -23.05 -29.40 0.16
C ASP A 105 -23.94 -28.22 -0.28
N ARG A 106 -23.76 -27.91 -1.59
CA ARG A 106 -24.72 -27.94 -2.71
C ARG A 106 -26.08 -27.19 -2.64
N LEU A 107 -26.21 -26.31 -3.65
CA LEU A 107 -27.35 -26.04 -4.57
C LEU A 107 -28.74 -25.74 -3.98
N ALA A 108 -29.30 -24.58 -4.32
CA ALA A 108 -30.28 -24.44 -5.41
C ALA A 108 -30.96 -23.04 -5.45
N ASN A 109 -31.14 -22.54 -6.67
CA ASN A 109 -32.19 -21.62 -7.16
C ASN A 109 -32.82 -20.58 -6.21
N ALA A 110 -32.64 -19.31 -6.57
CA ALA A 110 -33.71 -18.30 -6.45
C ALA A 110 -33.60 -17.31 -7.62
N ALA A 111 -34.32 -17.62 -8.70
CA ALA A 111 -34.75 -16.61 -9.65
C ALA A 111 -35.79 -15.70 -8.96
N GLY A 112 -35.68 -14.39 -9.12
CA GLY A 112 -36.72 -13.43 -8.72
C GLY A 112 -36.37 -12.54 -7.53
N VAL A 113 -35.52 -11.52 -7.75
CA VAL A 113 -35.57 -10.27 -6.99
C VAL A 113 -35.40 -9.13 -8.01
N GLU A 114 -36.48 -8.40 -8.26
CA GLU A 114 -36.48 -7.17 -9.04
C GLU A 114 -35.65 -6.08 -8.33
N PRO A 115 -34.89 -5.23 -9.05
CA PRO A 115 -34.20 -4.11 -8.43
C PRO A 115 -35.18 -2.96 -8.12
N SER A 116 -35.29 -2.59 -6.85
CA SER A 116 -35.97 -1.37 -6.41
C SER A 116 -35.16 -0.12 -6.85
N PRO A 117 -35.80 0.94 -7.38
CA PRO A 117 -35.11 2.11 -7.92
C PRO A 117 -34.83 3.20 -6.87
N SER A 118 -34.06 4.21 -7.30
CA SER A 118 -33.76 5.52 -6.68
C SER A 118 -32.42 5.56 -5.91
N ASP A 119 -31.48 6.48 -6.13
CA ASP A 119 -31.58 7.88 -6.57
C ASP A 119 -30.40 8.29 -7.47
N HIS A 120 -30.70 8.75 -8.70
CA HIS A 120 -29.75 9.51 -9.50
C HIS A 120 -29.94 11.00 -9.22
N PHE A 121 -28.95 11.62 -8.57
CA PHE A 121 -28.82 13.08 -8.47
C PHE A 121 -28.62 13.66 -9.87
N ILE A 122 -29.62 14.37 -10.40
CA ILE A 122 -29.49 15.20 -11.60
C ILE A 122 -29.01 16.58 -11.14
N LEU A 123 -27.84 16.99 -11.63
CA LEU A 123 -27.33 18.36 -11.50
C LEU A 123 -28.27 19.31 -12.24
N GLU A 124 -28.90 20.23 -11.52
CA GLU A 124 -29.57 21.39 -12.10
C GLU A 124 -28.53 22.29 -12.78
N ASP A 125 -28.70 22.45 -14.09
CA ASP A 125 -27.99 23.42 -14.92
C ASP A 125 -28.47 24.84 -14.55
N VAL A 126 -27.55 25.67 -14.07
CA VAL A 126 -27.76 27.09 -13.75
C VAL A 126 -27.03 27.94 -14.77
N GLY A 127 -27.80 28.58 -15.66
CA GLY A 127 -27.37 29.70 -16.51
C GLY A 127 -28.51 30.08 -17.45
N GLY A 128 -29.22 31.20 -17.30
CA GLY A 128 -28.70 32.55 -17.13
C GLY A 128 -28.88 33.27 -18.47
N GLY A 129 -30.03 33.92 -18.66
CA GLY A 129 -30.39 34.57 -19.90
C GLY A 129 -29.58 35.82 -20.25
N ALA A 130 -29.67 36.21 -21.52
CA ALA A 130 -29.70 37.57 -22.03
C ALA A 130 -30.38 37.54 -23.41
#